data_AF-A0A2V1K6A4-F1
#
_entry.id   AF-A0A2V1K6A4-F1
#
_cell.length_a   1.000
_cell.length_b   1.000
_cell.length_c   1.000
_cell.angle_alpha   90.00
_cell.angle_beta   90.00
_cell.angle_gamma   90.00
#
_symmetry.space_group_name_H-M   'P 1'
#
loop_
_entity.id
_entity.type
_entity.pdbx_description
1 polymer ?
#
loop_
_entity_poly.entity_id
_entity_poly.type
_entity_poly.pdbx_seq_one_letter_code
_entity_poly.pdbx_strand_id
1 'polypeptide(L)'
;MIPGINLLGLAAGVIAQQSPIWLKFKSRTQNARGQWINEYEVPQPIQGSWQPVGESTIQNLGLDTSKRYFNLYTSNPVENVQRGAAPDQLIYGGRRHDVVGGADWYVQDGWRGILCVDVGPE
;
A
#
# COMPACT_ATOMS: atom_id res chain seq x y z
N MET A 1 -23.05 3.14 23.82
CA MET A 1 -22.54 3.69 22.55
C MET A 1 -21.49 4.71 22.93
N ILE A 2 -20.19 4.45 22.68
CA ILE A 2 -19.14 5.45 22.89
C ILE A 2 -18.79 5.99 21.50
N PRO A 3 -19.18 7.23 21.16
CA PRO A 3 -18.82 7.84 19.89
C PRO A 3 -17.34 8.25 19.90
N GLY A 4 -16.59 7.93 18.84
CA GLY A 4 -15.40 8.70 18.45
C GLY A 4 -14.07 8.38 19.15
N ILE A 5 -13.74 7.11 19.41
CA ILE A 5 -12.32 6.76 19.65
C ILE A 5 -11.58 6.81 18.31
N ASN A 6 -10.62 7.72 18.17
CA ASN A 6 -9.67 7.68 17.05
C ASN A 6 -8.70 6.51 17.30
N LEU A 7 -9.13 5.32 16.89
CA LEU A 7 -8.41 4.07 17.12
C LEU A 7 -7.01 4.11 16.49
N LEU A 8 -6.87 4.77 15.35
CA LEU A 8 -5.57 4.99 14.70
C LEU A 8 -4.67 5.89 15.55
N GLY A 9 -5.18 6.97 16.13
CA GLY A 9 -4.40 7.87 17.00
C GLY A 9 -3.88 7.16 18.27
N LEU A 10 -4.71 6.31 18.88
CA LEU A 10 -4.30 5.48 20.02
C LEU A 10 -3.32 4.37 19.58
N ALA A 11 -3.60 3.70 18.47
CA ALA A 11 -2.75 2.65 17.93
C ALA A 11 -1.41 3.20 17.42
N ALA A 12 -1.36 4.41 16.87
CA ALA A 12 -0.13 5.05 16.40
C ALA A 12 0.82 5.44 17.55
N GLY A 13 0.31 5.58 18.77
CA GLY A 13 1.14 5.72 19.97
C GLY A 13 1.75 4.40 20.45
N VAL A 14 1.20 3.26 20.04
CA VAL A 14 1.62 1.90 20.48
C VAL A 14 2.34 1.13 19.37
N ILE A 15 2.00 1.40 18.12
CA ILE A 15 2.52 0.75 16.92
C ILE A 15 3.46 1.72 16.22
N ALA A 16 4.68 1.25 15.95
CA ALA A 16 5.70 2.02 15.25
C ALA A 16 5.14 2.61 13.96
N GLN A 17 5.16 3.94 13.85
CA GLN A 17 4.86 4.64 12.61
C GLN A 17 6.10 4.64 11.73
N GLN A 18 5.94 4.24 10.48
CA GLN A 18 6.96 4.34 9.46
C GLN A 18 6.55 5.34 8.39
N SER A 19 7.52 5.77 7.58
CA SER A 19 7.32 6.73 6.50
C SER A 19 7.70 6.14 5.15
N PRO A 20 6.91 5.21 4.60
CA PRO A 20 7.08 4.78 3.21
C PRO A 20 6.82 5.95 2.25
N ILE A 21 7.50 5.93 1.10
CA ILE A 21 7.30 6.88 0.01
C ILE A 21 6.20 6.34 -0.89
N TRP A 22 5.16 7.13 -1.11
CA TRP A 22 4.04 6.81 -1.99
C TRP A 22 4.27 7.37 -3.39
N LEU A 23 4.09 6.50 -4.37
CA LEU A 23 4.05 6.79 -5.79
C LEU A 23 2.63 6.54 -6.29
N LYS A 24 1.85 7.61 -6.38
CA LYS A 24 0.49 7.53 -6.88
C LYS A 24 0.50 7.37 -8.40
N PHE A 25 -0.23 6.40 -8.93
CA PHE A 25 -0.36 6.22 -10.37
C PHE A 25 -1.07 7.41 -11.01
N LYS A 26 -0.47 7.97 -12.06
CA LYS A 26 -0.98 9.16 -12.76
C LYS A 26 -1.60 8.81 -14.10
N SER A 27 -0.83 8.17 -14.98
CA SER A 27 -1.24 7.87 -16.35
C SER A 27 -0.35 6.81 -16.98
N ARG A 28 -0.72 6.36 -18.19
CA ARG A 28 0.18 5.59 -19.05
C ARG A 28 0.49 6.41 -20.28
N THR A 29 1.75 6.46 -20.65
CA THR A 29 2.24 7.25 -21.79
C THR A 29 3.04 6.33 -22.70
N GLN A 30 2.78 6.42 -24.00
CA GLN A 30 3.47 5.60 -24.97
C GLN A 30 4.83 6.23 -25.29
N ASN A 31 5.92 5.48 -25.12
CA ASN A 31 7.25 5.95 -25.47
C ASN A 31 7.46 5.94 -27.00
N ALA A 32 8.59 6.50 -27.45
CA ALA A 32 8.95 6.54 -28.88
C ALA A 32 9.07 5.15 -29.54
N ARG A 33 9.11 4.07 -28.76
CA ARG A 33 9.16 2.67 -29.22
C ARG A 33 7.77 2.00 -29.22
N GLY A 34 6.71 2.72 -28.96
CA GLY A 34 5.35 2.19 -28.92
C GLY A 34 5.00 1.43 -27.63
N GLN A 35 5.83 1.50 -26.59
CA GLN A 35 5.60 0.80 -25.32
C GLN A 35 4.87 1.72 -24.33
N TRP A 36 3.86 1.19 -23.65
CA TRP A 36 3.14 1.91 -22.60
C TRP A 36 3.93 1.89 -21.29
N ILE A 37 4.41 3.06 -20.86
CA ILE A 37 5.11 3.27 -19.60
C ILE A 37 4.13 3.90 -18.61
N ASN A 38 4.12 3.43 -17.37
CA ASN A 38 3.34 4.04 -16.30
C ASN A 38 4.07 5.29 -15.80
N GLU A 39 3.35 6.40 -15.72
CA GLU A 39 3.78 7.61 -15.04
C GLU A 39 3.14 7.67 -13.66
N TYR A 40 3.95 8.09 -12.69
CA TYR A 40 3.55 8.29 -11.30
C TYR A 40 3.65 9.78 -10.97
N GLU A 41 2.88 10.21 -9.98
CA GLU A 41 3.00 11.55 -9.40
C GLU A 41 4.33 11.72 -8.64
N VAL A 42 4.57 12.95 -8.17
CA VAL A 42 5.77 13.25 -7.38
C VAL A 42 5.79 12.37 -6.13
N PRO A 43 6.91 11.68 -5.82
CA PRO A 43 6.98 10.81 -4.66
C PRO A 43 6.67 11.58 -3.37
N GLN A 44 5.69 11.10 -2.60
CA GLN A 44 5.24 11.74 -1.37
C GLN A 44 5.47 10.83 -0.16
N PRO A 45 6.19 11.27 0.89
CA PRO A 45 6.26 10.50 2.12
C PRO A 45 4.88 10.46 2.79
N ILE A 46 4.41 9.27 3.13
CA ILE A 46 3.16 9.07 3.87
C ILE A 46 3.46 8.43 5.22
N GLN A 47 2.63 8.68 6.22
CA GLN A 47 2.74 8.02 7.53
C GLN A 47 1.78 6.83 7.60
N GLY A 48 2.25 5.75 8.21
CA GLY A 48 1.41 4.60 8.50
C GLY A 48 2.16 3.51 9.24
N SER A 49 1.43 2.48 9.64
CA SER A 49 1.99 1.26 10.21
C SER A 49 2.27 0.25 9.11
N TRP A 50 3.55 -0.05 8.89
CA TRP A 50 4.07 -1.02 7.94
C TRP A 50 4.42 -2.33 8.66
N GLN A 51 3.70 -3.40 8.33
CA GLN A 51 3.82 -4.68 9.02
C GLN A 51 4.03 -5.82 8.02
N PRO A 52 5.01 -6.72 8.23
CA PRO A 52 5.15 -7.91 7.41
C PRO A 52 3.97 -8.86 7.63
N VAL A 53 3.50 -9.51 6.57
CA VAL A 53 2.48 -10.55 6.66
C VAL A 53 3.15 -11.89 6.90
N GLY A 54 2.66 -12.63 7.89
CA GLY A 54 3.18 -13.97 8.23
C GLY A 54 2.87 -15.01 7.15
N GLU A 55 3.72 -16.02 7.05
CA GLU A 55 3.60 -17.09 6.05
C GLU A 55 2.26 -17.85 6.14
N SER A 56 1.80 -18.15 7.36
CA SER A 56 0.51 -18.82 7.58
C SER A 56 -0.67 -18.01 7.03
N THR A 57 -0.62 -16.68 7.13
CA THR A 57 -1.63 -15.78 6.55
C THR A 57 -1.56 -15.80 5.03
N ILE A 58 -0.36 -15.76 4.44
CA ILE A 58 -0.16 -15.83 2.98
C ILE A 58 -0.75 -17.14 2.44
N GLN A 59 -0.46 -18.27 3.08
CA GLN A 59 -0.98 -19.59 2.71
C GLN A 59 -2.51 -19.64 2.83
N ASN A 60 -3.07 -19.16 3.94
CA ASN A 60 -4.53 -19.14 4.16
C ASN A 60 -5.28 -18.28 3.13
N LEU A 61 -4.64 -17.22 2.64
CA LEU A 61 -5.19 -16.35 1.59
C LEU A 61 -4.97 -16.90 0.17
N GLY A 62 -4.28 -18.03 0.01
CA GLY A 62 -3.95 -18.61 -1.29
C GLY A 62 -2.98 -17.74 -2.11
N LEU A 63 -2.18 -16.91 -1.44
CA LEU A 63 -1.19 -16.04 -2.06
C LEU A 63 0.13 -16.78 -2.33
N ASP A 64 0.97 -16.20 -3.18
CA ASP A 64 2.24 -16.80 -3.59
C ASP A 64 3.27 -16.77 -2.46
N THR A 65 3.55 -17.93 -1.86
CA THR A 65 4.49 -18.05 -0.73
C THR A 65 5.95 -17.74 -1.08
N SER A 66 6.29 -17.66 -2.37
CA SER A 66 7.63 -17.23 -2.80
C SER A 66 7.82 -15.70 -2.69
N LYS A 67 6.72 -14.95 -2.52
CA LYS A 67 6.73 -13.48 -2.43
C LYS A 67 6.59 -13.01 -0.99
N ARG A 68 7.06 -11.78 -0.76
CA ARG A 68 6.93 -11.09 0.53
C ARG A 68 5.77 -10.10 0.47
N TYR A 69 4.90 -10.17 1.47
CA TYR A 69 3.72 -9.33 1.58
C TYR A 69 3.80 -8.45 2.83
N PHE A 70 3.20 -7.28 2.74
CA PHE A 70 3.16 -6.29 3.81
C PHE A 70 1.78 -5.67 3.90
N ASN A 71 1.30 -5.47 5.13
CA ASN A 71 0.15 -4.63 5.40
C ASN A 71 0.63 -3.22 5.72
N LEU A 72 0.10 -2.25 4.98
CA LEU A 72 0.20 -0.84 5.31
C LEU A 72 -1.14 -0.36 5.84
N TYR A 73 -1.12 0.21 7.03
CA TYR A 73 -2.27 0.89 7.62
C TYR A 73 -2.03 2.40 7.58
N THR A 74 -2.81 3.12 6.75
CA THR A 74 -2.69 4.57 6.57
C THR A 74 -4.06 5.19 6.31
N SER A 75 -4.18 6.49 6.57
CA SER A 75 -5.36 7.30 6.20
C SER A 75 -5.29 7.83 4.77
N ASN A 76 -4.13 7.70 4.10
CA ASN A 76 -3.96 8.16 2.72
C ASN A 76 -4.78 7.29 1.76
N PRO A 77 -5.37 7.88 0.70
CA PRO A 77 -6.21 7.17 -0.26
C PRO A 77 -5.33 6.43 -1.29
N VAL A 78 -4.52 5.48 -0.82
CA VAL A 78 -3.71 4.62 -1.68
C VAL A 78 -4.64 3.64 -2.40
N GLU A 79 -4.49 3.53 -3.72
CA GLU A 79 -5.37 2.72 -4.58
C GLU A 79 -4.67 1.46 -5.07
N ASN A 80 -5.42 0.36 -5.12
CA ASN A 80 -4.99 -0.89 -5.72
C ASN A 80 -5.21 -0.87 -7.24
N VAL A 81 -4.83 -1.96 -7.91
CA VAL A 81 -5.05 -2.11 -9.34
C VAL A 81 -6.54 -1.96 -9.70
N GLN A 82 -6.84 -0.96 -10.53
CA GLN A 82 -8.15 -0.73 -11.12
C GLN A 82 -8.16 -1.19 -12.58
N ARG A 83 -9.35 -1.51 -13.11
CA ARG A 83 -9.48 -1.92 -14.53
C ARG A 83 -8.95 -0.80 -15.44
N GLY A 84 -7.89 -1.10 -16.19
CA GLY A 84 -7.28 -0.16 -17.14
C GLY A 84 -6.22 0.78 -16.54
N ALA A 85 -5.93 0.67 -15.23
CA ALA A 85 -4.91 1.44 -14.53
C ALA A 85 -3.83 0.50 -13.93
N ALA A 86 -2.66 1.07 -13.64
CA ALA A 86 -1.67 0.37 -12.81
C ALA A 86 -1.95 0.66 -11.32
N PRO A 87 -1.52 -0.23 -10.41
CA PRO A 87 -1.63 0.05 -8.97
C PRO A 87 -0.69 1.20 -8.57
N ASP A 88 -1.02 1.84 -7.45
CA ASP A 88 -0.06 2.66 -6.73
C ASP A 88 1.13 1.82 -6.25
N GLN A 89 2.26 2.50 -6.05
CA GLN A 89 3.49 1.87 -5.55
C GLN A 89 3.96 2.53 -4.26
N LEU A 90 4.65 1.73 -3.44
CA LEU A 90 5.23 2.15 -2.18
C LEU A 90 6.71 1.77 -2.14
N ILE A 91 7.56 2.73 -1.79
CA ILE A 91 8.98 2.50 -1.57
C ILE A 91 9.25 2.53 -0.07
N TYR A 92 9.83 1.44 0.43
CA TYR A 92 10.24 1.33 1.83
C TYR A 92 11.49 0.46 1.93
N GLY A 93 12.49 0.92 2.68
CA GLY A 93 13.75 0.19 2.87
C GLY A 93 14.53 -0.07 1.57
N GLY A 94 14.46 0.85 0.59
CA GLY A 94 15.12 0.71 -0.72
C GLY A 94 14.49 -0.34 -1.64
N ARG A 95 13.27 -0.78 -1.33
CA ARG A 95 12.52 -1.76 -2.12
C ARG A 95 11.19 -1.19 -2.54
N ARG A 96 10.73 -1.60 -3.71
CA ARG A 96 9.45 -1.22 -4.29
C ARG A 96 8.40 -2.27 -4.01
N HIS A 97 7.20 -1.81 -3.71
CA HIS A 97 6.06 -2.66 -3.39
C HIS A 97 4.85 -2.21 -4.20
N ASP A 98 4.19 -3.14 -4.86
CA ASP A 98 2.94 -2.89 -5.58
C ASP A 98 1.75 -3.13 -4.67
N VAL A 99 0.73 -2.28 -4.79
CA VAL A 99 -0.53 -2.45 -4.07
C VAL A 99 -1.39 -3.50 -4.76
N VAL A 100 -1.55 -4.66 -4.11
CA VAL A 100 -2.28 -5.81 -4.68
C VAL A 100 -3.72 -5.91 -4.18
N GLY A 101 -4.04 -5.27 -3.06
CA GLY A 101 -5.38 -5.28 -2.50
C GLY A 101 -5.50 -4.37 -1.29
N GLY A 102 -6.69 -4.33 -0.72
CA GLY A 102 -6.93 -3.63 0.53
C GLY A 102 -8.25 -4.05 1.14
N ALA A 103 -8.31 -4.00 2.47
CA ALA A 103 -9.54 -4.03 3.22
C ALA A 103 -9.95 -2.57 3.49
N ASP A 104 -11.12 -2.18 2.98
CA ASP A 104 -11.58 -0.81 3.06
C ASP A 104 -12.33 -0.55 4.37
N TRP A 105 -11.60 -0.21 5.43
CA TRP A 105 -12.16 0.17 6.73
C TRP A 105 -12.39 1.69 6.81
N TYR A 106 -12.24 2.41 5.68
CA TYR A 106 -12.27 3.86 5.61
C TYR A 106 -13.58 4.45 6.16
N VAL A 107 -14.70 3.76 5.91
CA VAL A 107 -16.04 4.18 6.33
C VAL A 107 -16.24 4.10 7.85
N GLN A 108 -15.48 3.25 8.54
CA GLN A 108 -15.72 2.95 9.95
C GLN A 108 -14.80 3.74 10.89
N ASP A 109 -13.51 3.90 10.55
CA ASP A 109 -12.53 4.51 11.46
C ASP A 109 -11.52 5.46 10.78
N GLY A 110 -11.66 5.76 9.47
CA GLY A 110 -10.81 6.74 8.76
C GLY A 110 -9.41 6.25 8.37
N TRP A 111 -9.18 4.93 8.36
CA TRP A 111 -7.94 4.30 7.89
C TRP A 111 -8.25 3.11 6.97
N ARG A 112 -7.29 2.78 6.12
CA ARG A 112 -7.36 1.65 5.18
C ARG A 112 -6.25 0.67 5.49
N GLY A 113 -6.56 -0.63 5.42
CA GLY A 113 -5.56 -1.69 5.43
C GLY A 113 -5.22 -2.07 4.00
N ILE A 114 -3.99 -1.82 3.58
CA ILE A 114 -3.54 -2.02 2.21
C ILE A 114 -2.58 -3.21 2.21
N LEU A 115 -2.84 -4.19 1.34
CA LEU A 115 -1.94 -5.30 1.11
C LEU A 115 -0.99 -4.96 -0.03
N CYS A 116 0.30 -4.99 0.27
CA CYS A 116 1.38 -4.71 -0.66
C CYS A 116 2.21 -5.97 -0.90
N VAL A 117 2.77 -6.11 -2.10
CA VAL A 117 3.72 -7.19 -2.44
C VAL A 117 5.05 -6.58 -2.85
N ASP A 118 6.14 -7.16 -2.38
CA ASP A 118 7.50 -6.80 -2.82
C ASP A 118 7.70 -7.17 -4.30
N VAL A 119 8.11 -6.18 -5.11
CA VAL A 119 8.37 -6.36 -6.54
C VAL A 119 9.84 -6.19 -6.91
N GLY A 120 10.71 -5.91 -5.94
CA GLY A 120 12.16 -5.82 -6.15
C GLY A 120 12.81 -4.54 -5.61
N PRO A 121 14.12 -4.36 -5.90
CA PRO A 121 14.81 -3.11 -5.60
C PRO A 121 14.25 -1.94 -6.41
N GLU A 122 14.34 -0.73 -5.85
CA GLU A 122 13.97 0.52 -6.52
C GLU A 122 14.84 0.81 -7.76
#